data_AF-V5I8D6-F1
#
_entry.id   AF-V5I8D6-F1
#
_cell.length_a   1.000
_cell.length_b   1.000
_cell.length_c   1.000
_cell.angle_alpha   90.00
_cell.angle_beta   90.00
_cell.angle_gamma   90.00
#
_symmetry.space_group_name_H-M   'P 1'
#
loop_
_entity.id
_entity.type
_entity.pdbx_description
1 polymer ?
#
loop_
_entity_poly.entity_id
_entity_poly.type
_entity_poly.pdbx_seq_one_letter_code
_entity_poly.pdbx_strand_id
1 'polypeptide(L)'
;MCGIFAYLNYLTPKKRAEILELLVNGLKRLEYRGYDSAGVAVDTADDKDIAIIKKAGKVALLEEEIKNRSSELNMDGSTDIHCGIAHTRWATHGVPNEVNCHPLRSDPHNGFVLVHNGIITNYKEVKVFLEKKGYKFESETDTEVIVKLIHHFYQKHPSYSFRELVESVVQQLVSWSKYISLSQITGCSNVRKKYFFNVEIPNVTVIVVIRNKYTLFIILTLSALFKYDRTDVNIKYRKCLESIQKGRKILLGQAS
;
A
#
# COMPACT_ATOMS: atom_id res chain seq x y z
N MET A 1 3.00 15.97 -6.19
CA MET A 1 3.06 15.19 -4.93
C MET A 1 2.22 13.92 -5.10
N CYS A 2 2.74 12.77 -4.71
CA CYS A 2 2.03 11.48 -4.83
C CYS A 2 0.78 11.38 -3.94
N GLY A 3 -0.06 10.38 -4.21
CA GLY A 3 -1.27 10.05 -3.45
C GLY A 3 -1.37 8.55 -3.18
N ILE A 4 -1.68 8.17 -1.93
CA ILE A 4 -1.97 6.78 -1.55
C ILE A 4 -3.43 6.71 -1.11
N PHE A 5 -4.14 5.69 -1.57
CA PHE A 5 -5.47 5.37 -1.11
C PHE A 5 -5.59 3.86 -0.91
N ALA A 6 -6.34 3.43 0.10
CA ALA A 6 -6.60 2.02 0.37
C ALA A 6 -8.06 1.84 0.80
N TYR A 7 -8.67 0.74 0.37
CA TYR A 7 -10.02 0.37 0.75
C TYR A 7 -10.03 -1.03 1.36
N LEU A 8 -10.78 -1.18 2.44
CA LEU A 8 -10.98 -2.46 3.10
C LEU A 8 -12.45 -2.60 3.47
N ASN A 9 -13.03 -3.73 3.10
CA ASN A 9 -14.30 -4.21 3.61
C ASN A 9 -14.06 -5.45 4.48
N TYR A 10 -14.87 -5.59 5.53
CA TYR A 10 -14.78 -6.68 6.48
C TYR A 10 -16.16 -7.03 7.01
N LEU A 11 -16.61 -8.26 6.72
CA LEU A 11 -17.97 -8.72 7.01
C LEU A 11 -19.04 -7.80 6.42
N THR A 12 -18.67 -7.10 5.34
CA THR A 12 -19.53 -6.20 4.57
C THR A 12 -19.35 -6.59 3.11
N PRO A 13 -20.24 -7.42 2.55
CA PRO A 13 -20.17 -7.85 1.16
C PRO A 13 -20.08 -6.65 0.22
N LYS A 14 -19.12 -6.70 -0.70
CA LYS A 14 -18.93 -5.70 -1.74
C LYS A 14 -18.60 -6.36 -3.06
N LYS A 15 -19.22 -5.86 -4.14
CA LYS A 15 -18.86 -6.27 -5.50
C LYS A 15 -17.47 -5.74 -5.86
N ARG A 16 -16.76 -6.47 -6.72
CA ARG A 16 -15.46 -6.04 -7.25
C ARG A 16 -15.54 -4.70 -7.98
N ALA A 17 -16.62 -4.47 -8.73
CA ALA A 17 -16.86 -3.18 -9.38
C ALA A 17 -16.92 -2.00 -8.38
N GLU A 18 -17.65 -2.16 -7.27
CA GLU A 18 -17.76 -1.13 -6.22
C GLU A 18 -16.40 -0.86 -5.56
N ILE A 19 -15.62 -1.91 -5.30
CA ILE A 19 -14.28 -1.80 -4.71
C ILE A 19 -13.36 -0.98 -5.62
N LEU A 20 -13.29 -1.35 -6.91
CA LEU A 20 -12.43 -0.65 -7.88
C LEU A 20 -12.89 0.80 -8.10
N GLU A 21 -14.20 1.05 -8.13
CA GLU A 21 -14.75 2.40 -8.19
C GLU A 21 -14.32 3.23 -6.97
N LEU A 22 -14.39 2.67 -5.76
CA LEU A 22 -13.95 3.36 -4.54
C LEU A 22 -12.45 3.70 -4.58
N LEU A 23 -11.61 2.78 -5.07
CA LEU A 23 -10.17 3.01 -5.23
C LEU A 23 -9.88 4.13 -6.24
N VAL A 24 -10.48 4.07 -7.43
CA VAL A 24 -10.32 5.08 -8.49
C VAL A 24 -10.84 6.44 -8.04
N ASN A 25 -12.01 6.50 -7.41
CA ASN A 25 -12.55 7.74 -6.86
C ASN A 25 -11.68 8.31 -5.72
N GLY A 26 -11.03 7.44 -4.94
CA GLY A 26 -10.00 7.83 -3.99
C GLY A 26 -8.82 8.53 -4.66
N LEU A 27 -8.31 7.98 -5.77
CA LEU A 27 -7.24 8.59 -6.56
C LEU A 27 -7.65 9.91 -7.21
N LYS A 28 -8.87 10.01 -7.76
CA LYS A 28 -9.42 11.24 -8.36
C LYS A 28 -9.37 12.42 -7.39
N ARG A 29 -9.62 12.18 -6.10
CA ARG A 29 -9.54 13.20 -5.04
C ARG A 29 -8.11 13.65 -4.72
N LEU A 30 -7.09 12.91 -5.16
CA LEU A 30 -5.68 13.21 -4.94
C LEU A 30 -5.01 13.83 -6.18
N GLU A 31 -5.70 13.90 -7.32
CA GLU A 31 -5.15 14.39 -8.59
C GLU A 31 -4.66 15.84 -8.56
N TYR A 32 -5.26 16.68 -7.72
CA TYR A 32 -4.91 18.10 -7.59
C TYR A 32 -3.43 18.33 -7.20
N ARG A 33 -2.74 17.29 -6.71
CA ARG A 33 -1.33 17.32 -6.32
C ARG A 33 -0.36 17.17 -7.49
N GLY A 34 -0.87 16.79 -8.67
CA GLY A 34 -0.09 16.41 -9.84
C GLY A 34 0.56 15.03 -9.70
N TYR A 35 0.63 14.30 -10.83
CA TYR A 35 1.16 12.93 -10.94
C TYR A 35 1.43 12.60 -12.42
N ASP A 36 2.21 11.55 -12.68
CA ASP A 36 2.57 11.07 -14.02
C ASP A 36 2.09 9.65 -14.33
N SER A 37 1.63 8.91 -13.32
CA SER A 37 1.15 7.54 -13.47
C SER A 37 0.27 7.14 -12.28
N ALA A 38 -0.57 6.12 -12.47
CA ALA A 38 -1.47 5.62 -11.43
C ALA A 38 -1.65 4.09 -11.52
N GLY A 39 -1.97 3.47 -10.39
CA GLY A 39 -2.25 2.03 -10.36
C GLY A 39 -3.07 1.60 -9.16
N VAL A 40 -3.63 0.39 -9.26
CA VAL A 40 -4.36 -0.31 -8.21
C VAL A 40 -3.88 -1.74 -8.08
N ALA A 41 -4.06 -2.31 -6.89
CA ALA A 41 -3.95 -3.75 -6.65
C ALA A 41 -5.17 -4.24 -5.86
N VAL A 42 -5.74 -5.35 -6.32
CA VAL A 42 -6.89 -6.05 -5.73
C VAL A 42 -6.66 -7.56 -5.85
N ASP A 43 -7.34 -8.40 -5.09
CA ASP A 43 -7.29 -9.86 -5.25
C ASP A 43 -7.71 -10.28 -6.67
N THR A 44 -7.32 -11.45 -7.17
CA THR A 44 -7.81 -11.99 -8.45
C THR A 44 -9.27 -12.45 -8.35
N ALA A 45 -9.88 -12.83 -9.47
CA ALA A 45 -11.25 -13.36 -9.50
C ALA A 45 -11.41 -14.68 -8.74
N ASP A 46 -10.39 -15.55 -8.80
CA ASP A 46 -10.31 -16.80 -8.03
C ASP A 46 -9.72 -16.58 -6.63
N ASP A 47 -9.32 -15.33 -6.36
CA ASP A 47 -9.08 -14.85 -5.02
C ASP A 47 -7.78 -15.52 -4.43
N LYS A 48 -6.93 -16.09 -5.30
CA LYS A 48 -5.68 -16.78 -4.94
C LYS A 48 -4.43 -15.92 -5.07
N ASP A 49 -4.49 -14.87 -5.88
CA ASP A 49 -3.37 -13.98 -6.20
C ASP A 49 -3.84 -12.52 -6.15
N ILE A 50 -2.95 -11.57 -6.45
CA ILE A 50 -3.22 -10.13 -6.50
C ILE A 50 -3.13 -9.67 -7.96
N ALA A 51 -4.23 -9.15 -8.49
CA ALA A 51 -4.26 -8.44 -9.75
C ALA A 51 -3.70 -7.02 -9.57
N ILE A 52 -2.62 -6.70 -10.30
CA ILE A 52 -2.04 -5.36 -10.38
C ILE A 52 -2.43 -4.74 -11.73
N ILE A 53 -2.95 -3.51 -11.69
CA ILE A 53 -3.36 -2.76 -12.87
C ILE A 53 -2.72 -1.38 -12.78
N LYS A 54 -1.95 -1.00 -13.80
CA LYS A 54 -1.15 0.23 -13.80
C LYS A 54 -1.26 0.93 -15.14
N LYS A 55 -1.23 2.27 -15.12
CA LYS A 55 -1.16 3.07 -16.34
C LYS A 55 -0.28 4.30 -16.17
N ALA A 56 0.52 4.58 -17.18
CA ALA A 56 1.16 5.88 -17.31
C ALA A 56 0.12 6.93 -17.73
N GLY A 57 0.24 8.14 -17.21
CA GLY A 57 -0.68 9.25 -17.44
C GLY A 57 -1.77 9.37 -16.38
N LYS A 58 -2.92 9.91 -16.79
CA LYS A 58 -4.01 10.30 -15.90
C LYS A 58 -4.76 9.09 -15.32
N VAL A 59 -5.39 9.26 -14.16
CA VAL A 59 -6.26 8.26 -13.51
C VAL A 59 -7.40 7.81 -14.43
N ALA A 60 -7.86 8.67 -15.35
CA ALA A 60 -8.83 8.29 -16.38
C ALA A 60 -8.34 7.12 -17.26
N LEU A 61 -7.05 7.09 -17.63
CA LEU A 61 -6.48 5.99 -18.43
C LEU A 61 -6.40 4.68 -17.62
N LEU A 62 -6.16 4.78 -16.31
CA LEU A 62 -6.25 3.63 -15.42
C LEU A 62 -7.69 3.11 -15.31
N GLU A 63 -8.68 4.01 -15.24
CA GLU A 63 -10.09 3.63 -15.20
C GLU A 63 -10.53 2.90 -16.50
N GLU A 64 -10.06 3.37 -17.65
CA GLU A 64 -10.25 2.69 -18.94
C GLU A 64 -9.60 1.31 -18.96
N GLU A 65 -8.37 1.18 -18.47
CA GLU A 65 -7.67 -0.11 -18.38
C GLU A 65 -8.42 -1.11 -17.48
N ILE A 66 -8.97 -0.64 -16.34
CA ILE A 66 -9.81 -1.46 -15.47
C ILE A 66 -11.06 -1.95 -16.20
N LYS A 67 -11.71 -1.08 -17.00
CA LYS A 67 -12.89 -1.46 -17.81
C LYS A 67 -12.52 -2.51 -18.87
N ASN A 68 -11.37 -2.36 -19.53
CA ASN A 68 -10.88 -3.31 -20.53
C ASN A 68 -10.59 -4.70 -19.94
N ARG A 69 -10.19 -4.76 -18.67
CA ARG A 69 -9.93 -6.01 -17.93
C ARG A 69 -11.12 -6.52 -17.13
N SER A 70 -12.32 -5.98 -17.36
CA SER A 70 -13.53 -6.31 -16.58
C SER A 70 -13.88 -7.81 -16.57
N SER A 71 -13.69 -8.52 -17.67
CA SER A 71 -13.92 -9.97 -17.76
C SER A 71 -12.96 -10.78 -16.90
N GLU A 72 -11.67 -10.38 -16.86
CA GLU A 72 -10.62 -11.01 -16.04
C GLU A 72 -10.83 -10.78 -14.55
N LEU A 73 -11.34 -9.60 -14.19
CA LEU A 73 -11.45 -9.16 -12.79
C LEU A 73 -12.70 -9.67 -12.06
N ASN A 74 -13.63 -10.33 -12.76
CA ASN A 74 -14.91 -10.78 -12.21
C ASN A 74 -15.66 -9.63 -11.49
N MET A 75 -16.06 -8.60 -12.25
CA MET A 75 -16.63 -7.36 -11.72
C MET A 75 -17.89 -7.55 -10.87
N ASP A 76 -18.69 -8.58 -11.15
CA ASP A 76 -19.90 -8.93 -10.41
C ASP A 76 -19.65 -9.81 -9.18
N GLY A 77 -18.45 -10.38 -9.05
CA GLY A 77 -18.04 -11.15 -7.89
C GLY A 77 -18.13 -10.32 -6.62
N SER A 78 -18.77 -10.88 -5.59
CA SER A 78 -18.89 -10.26 -4.28
C SER A 78 -17.96 -10.94 -3.28
N THR A 79 -17.34 -10.14 -2.42
CA THR A 79 -16.48 -10.62 -1.33
C THR A 79 -16.84 -9.91 -0.03
N ASP A 80 -16.91 -10.68 1.05
CA ASP A 80 -17.20 -10.16 2.40
C ASP A 80 -15.99 -9.47 3.03
N ILE A 81 -14.80 -9.85 2.57
CA ILE A 81 -13.53 -9.43 3.12
C ILE A 81 -12.56 -9.20 1.96
N HIS A 82 -12.15 -7.96 1.78
CA HIS A 82 -11.15 -7.63 0.78
C HIS A 82 -10.31 -6.43 1.21
N CYS A 83 -9.12 -6.33 0.61
CA CYS A 83 -8.26 -5.18 0.71
C CYS A 83 -7.74 -4.80 -0.68
N GLY A 84 -7.96 -3.55 -1.06
CA GLY A 84 -7.37 -2.96 -2.25
C GLY A 84 -6.52 -1.74 -1.91
N ILE A 85 -5.46 -1.53 -2.69
CA ILE A 85 -4.61 -0.34 -2.61
C ILE A 85 -4.54 0.35 -3.95
N ALA A 86 -4.30 1.65 -3.91
CA ALA A 86 -4.24 2.52 -5.06
C ALA A 86 -3.16 3.60 -4.86
N HIS A 87 -2.52 4.00 -5.95
CA HIS A 87 -1.48 5.03 -5.93
C HIS A 87 -1.56 5.95 -7.14
N THR A 88 -1.27 7.24 -6.91
CA THR A 88 -0.81 8.16 -7.94
C THR A 88 0.64 8.53 -7.68
N ARG A 89 1.48 8.39 -8.69
CA ARG A 89 2.93 8.55 -8.60
C ARG A 89 3.39 9.84 -9.25
N TRP A 90 4.36 10.48 -8.60
CA TRP A 90 5.21 11.52 -9.15
C TRP A 90 6.64 11.00 -9.12
N ALA A 91 7.21 10.75 -10.29
CA ALA A 91 8.50 10.09 -10.45
C ALA A 91 9.63 10.94 -9.85
N THR A 92 10.42 10.31 -8.98
CA THR A 92 11.67 10.83 -8.43
C THR A 92 12.86 9.99 -8.90
N HIS A 93 12.68 8.67 -8.97
CA HIS A 93 13.62 7.70 -9.51
C HIS A 93 12.97 6.89 -10.64
N GLY A 94 13.65 6.76 -11.78
CA GLY A 94 13.14 6.06 -12.96
C GLY A 94 12.07 6.84 -13.73
N VAL A 95 12.03 6.63 -15.04
CA VAL A 95 11.10 7.36 -15.93
C VAL A 95 9.63 6.99 -15.65
N PRO A 96 8.66 7.88 -15.90
CA PRO A 96 7.24 7.56 -15.84
C PRO A 96 6.88 6.48 -16.86
N ASN A 97 6.65 5.26 -16.38
CA ASN A 97 6.17 4.13 -17.19
C ASN A 97 5.37 3.17 -16.29
N GLU A 98 4.71 2.18 -16.90
CA GLU A 98 3.90 1.21 -16.15
C GLU A 98 4.73 0.36 -15.19
N VAL A 99 5.99 0.03 -15.53
CA VAL A 99 6.87 -0.79 -14.70
C VAL A 99 7.23 -0.09 -13.39
N ASN A 100 7.61 1.19 -13.46
CA ASN A 100 7.97 2.04 -12.34
C ASN A 100 6.74 2.57 -11.57
N CYS A 101 5.55 2.47 -12.15
CA CYS A 101 4.31 2.84 -11.47
C CYS A 101 4.01 1.91 -10.30
N HIS A 102 3.47 2.45 -9.21
CA HIS A 102 3.03 1.66 -8.07
C HIS A 102 1.58 1.19 -8.30
N PRO A 103 1.15 0.05 -7.73
CA PRO A 103 1.86 -0.79 -6.75
C PRO A 103 3.02 -1.61 -7.33
N LEU A 104 4.04 -1.88 -6.51
CA LEU A 104 5.19 -2.74 -6.85
C LEU A 104 5.11 -4.07 -6.12
N ARG A 105 5.63 -5.12 -6.75
CA ARG A 105 5.60 -6.50 -6.25
C ARG A 105 6.98 -6.97 -5.81
N SER A 106 7.01 -7.89 -4.86
CA SER A 106 8.25 -8.55 -4.39
C SER A 106 8.80 -9.57 -5.38
N ASP A 107 7.91 -10.36 -5.98
CA ASP A 107 8.24 -11.49 -6.84
C ASP A 107 7.15 -11.68 -7.93
N PRO A 108 7.38 -12.55 -8.95
CA PRO A 108 6.42 -12.77 -10.05
C PRO A 108 5.04 -13.28 -9.63
N HIS A 109 4.90 -13.85 -8.43
CA HIS A 109 3.65 -14.35 -7.85
C HIS A 109 3.02 -13.36 -6.85
N ASN A 110 3.49 -12.10 -6.85
CA ASN A 110 2.92 -11.02 -6.05
C ASN A 110 2.82 -11.36 -4.55
N GLY A 111 3.78 -12.10 -3.98
CA GLY A 111 3.72 -12.54 -2.57
C GLY A 111 3.54 -11.39 -1.58
N PHE A 112 4.06 -10.21 -1.94
CA PHE A 112 3.79 -8.92 -1.33
C PHE A 112 3.66 -7.84 -2.41
N VAL A 113 2.70 -6.93 -2.22
CA VAL A 113 2.46 -5.78 -3.10
C VAL A 113 2.43 -4.50 -2.28
N LEU A 114 3.07 -3.43 -2.77
CA LEU A 114 3.38 -2.24 -1.98
C LEU A 114 3.18 -0.93 -2.75
N VAL A 115 2.64 0.09 -2.08
CA VAL A 115 2.67 1.48 -2.54
C VAL A 115 3.47 2.33 -1.54
N HIS A 116 4.21 3.31 -2.06
CA HIS A 116 5.09 4.17 -1.27
C HIS A 116 4.98 5.63 -1.71
N ASN A 117 4.86 6.52 -0.73
CA ASN A 117 5.14 7.94 -0.87
C ASN A 117 6.38 8.22 -0.06
N GLY A 118 7.42 8.83 -0.64
CA GLY A 118 8.67 9.11 0.07
C GLY A 118 9.87 8.86 -0.84
N ILE A 119 11.07 9.00 -0.27
CA ILE A 119 12.33 8.63 -0.93
C ILE A 119 13.14 7.80 0.06
N ILE A 120 13.56 6.60 -0.37
CA ILE A 120 14.54 5.78 0.35
C ILE A 120 15.93 6.16 -0.13
N THR A 121 16.74 6.75 0.72
CA THR A 121 18.05 7.31 0.35
C THR A 121 19.13 6.25 0.23
N ASN A 122 19.03 5.15 0.99
CA ASN A 122 19.97 4.02 0.96
C ASN A 122 19.51 2.86 0.04
N TYR A 123 18.66 3.14 -0.96
CA TYR A 123 18.09 2.08 -1.80
C TYR A 123 19.16 1.34 -2.61
N LYS A 124 20.26 2.00 -3.00
CA LYS A 124 21.33 1.37 -3.79
C LYS A 124 22.04 0.28 -3.00
N GLU A 125 22.35 0.55 -1.73
CA GLU A 125 22.98 -0.40 -0.82
C GLU A 125 22.08 -1.62 -0.58
N VAL A 126 20.79 -1.37 -0.31
CA VAL A 126 19.79 -2.42 -0.12
C VAL A 126 19.58 -3.24 -1.41
N LYS A 127 19.57 -2.58 -2.58
CA LYS A 127 19.46 -3.25 -3.88
C LYS A 127 20.63 -4.20 -4.12
N VAL A 128 21.87 -3.74 -3.94
CA VAL A 128 23.07 -4.57 -4.08
C VAL A 128 23.05 -5.76 -3.12
N PHE A 129 22.60 -5.56 -1.87
CA PHE A 129 22.42 -6.65 -0.92
C PHE A 129 21.42 -7.69 -1.43
N LEU A 130 20.25 -7.27 -1.91
CA LEU A 130 19.21 -8.17 -2.40
C LEU A 130 19.61 -8.88 -3.70
N GLU A 131 20.29 -8.21 -4.63
CA GLU A 131 20.83 -8.82 -5.85
C GLU A 131 21.82 -9.95 -5.52
N LYS A 132 22.71 -9.74 -4.53
CA LYS A 132 23.60 -10.80 -4.01
C LYS A 132 22.86 -11.97 -3.36
N LYS A 133 21.60 -11.78 -2.96
CA LYS A 133 20.70 -12.85 -2.47
C LYS A 133 19.86 -13.48 -3.58
N GLY A 134 20.05 -13.09 -4.84
CA GLY A 134 19.38 -13.67 -6.01
C GLY A 134 18.08 -12.97 -6.41
N TYR A 135 17.75 -11.81 -5.82
CA TYR A 135 16.58 -11.04 -6.22
C TYR A 135 16.82 -10.34 -7.55
N LYS A 136 15.86 -10.46 -8.47
CA LYS A 136 15.82 -9.70 -9.71
C LYS A 136 14.95 -8.46 -9.51
N PHE A 137 15.39 -7.31 -10.00
CA PHE A 137 14.64 -6.06 -10.00
C PHE A 137 14.03 -5.81 -11.38
N GLU A 138 12.77 -5.39 -11.39
CA GLU A 138 12.01 -5.09 -12.60
C GLU A 138 11.96 -3.57 -12.85
N SER A 139 12.00 -2.77 -11.78
CA SER A 139 11.88 -1.31 -11.82
C SER A 139 13.19 -0.61 -11.46
N GLU A 140 13.22 0.68 -11.75
CA GLU A 140 14.31 1.60 -11.40
C GLU A 140 14.02 2.38 -10.12
N THR A 141 12.93 2.05 -9.44
CA THR A 141 12.46 2.81 -8.28
C THR A 141 13.17 2.39 -7.00
N ASP A 142 13.35 3.35 -6.11
CA ASP A 142 13.72 3.11 -4.72
C ASP A 142 12.66 2.32 -3.95
N THR A 143 11.41 2.32 -4.43
CA THR A 143 10.29 1.63 -3.77
C THR A 143 10.40 0.10 -3.87
N GLU A 144 10.95 -0.43 -4.97
CA GLU A 144 11.02 -1.88 -5.17
C GLU A 144 11.92 -2.57 -4.15
N VAL A 145 12.95 -1.88 -3.64
CA VAL A 145 13.82 -2.48 -2.61
C VAL A 145 13.05 -2.76 -1.34
N ILE A 146 12.03 -1.95 -1.00
CA ILE A 146 11.21 -2.12 0.20
C ILE A 146 10.45 -3.43 0.12
N VAL A 147 9.70 -3.65 -0.98
CA VAL A 147 8.84 -4.84 -1.11
C VAL A 147 9.65 -6.12 -1.22
N LYS A 148 10.81 -6.08 -1.88
CA LYS A 148 11.74 -7.23 -1.94
C LYS A 148 12.42 -7.51 -0.61
N LEU A 149 12.75 -6.47 0.17
CA LEU A 149 13.31 -6.63 1.51
C LEU A 149 12.30 -7.27 2.47
N ILE A 150 11.02 -6.88 2.39
CA ILE A 150 9.93 -7.55 3.14
C ILE A 150 9.88 -9.04 2.78
N HIS A 151 9.90 -9.37 1.49
CA HIS A 151 9.92 -10.76 1.06
C HIS A 151 11.15 -11.52 1.59
N HIS A 152 12.32 -10.89 1.59
CA HIS A 152 13.55 -11.47 2.13
C HIS A 152 13.47 -11.83 3.60
N PHE A 153 13.07 -10.87 4.45
CA PHE A 153 12.92 -11.12 5.87
C PHE A 153 11.84 -12.17 6.15
N TYR A 154 10.75 -12.18 5.36
CA TYR A 154 9.70 -13.18 5.51
C TYR A 154 10.22 -14.60 5.24
N GLN A 155 11.03 -14.78 4.18
CA GLN A 155 11.64 -16.07 3.87
C GLN A 155 12.68 -16.50 4.91
N LYS A 156 13.43 -15.55 5.49
CA LYS A 156 14.46 -15.83 6.49
C LYS A 156 13.92 -16.07 7.90
N HIS A 157 12.78 -15.49 8.21
CA HIS A 157 12.15 -15.58 9.52
C HIS A 157 10.67 -15.99 9.41
N PRO A 158 10.37 -17.26 9.06
CA PRO A 158 8.99 -17.72 8.86
C PRO A 158 8.11 -17.61 10.11
N SER A 159 8.73 -17.56 11.30
CA SER A 159 8.06 -17.43 12.60
C SER A 159 7.77 -15.98 12.98
N TYR A 160 8.33 -14.99 12.28
CA TYR A 160 8.04 -13.60 12.58
C TYR A 160 6.57 -13.33 12.35
N SER A 161 5.94 -12.72 13.35
CA SER A 161 4.72 -11.98 13.12
C SER A 161 5.00 -10.92 12.05
N PHE A 162 3.97 -10.56 11.29
CA PHE A 162 4.15 -9.58 10.25
C PHE A 162 4.53 -8.20 10.83
N ARG A 163 4.20 -7.92 12.10
CA ARG A 163 4.73 -6.76 12.83
C ARG A 163 6.26 -6.76 12.89
N GLU A 164 6.84 -7.84 13.42
CA GLU A 164 8.29 -8.00 13.57
C GLU A 164 8.99 -7.97 12.21
N LEU A 165 8.34 -8.51 11.18
CA LEU A 165 8.79 -8.43 9.80
C LEU A 165 8.94 -6.97 9.34
N VAL A 166 7.90 -6.16 9.51
CA VAL A 166 7.91 -4.74 9.12
C VAL A 166 8.90 -3.94 9.96
N GLU A 167 8.94 -4.15 11.27
CA GLU A 167 9.92 -3.52 12.18
C GLU A 167 11.35 -3.78 11.71
N SER A 168 11.66 -5.04 11.39
CA SER A 168 12.98 -5.44 10.94
C SER A 168 13.36 -4.80 9.61
N VAL A 169 12.42 -4.72 8.66
CA VAL A 169 12.62 -4.08 7.35
C VAL A 169 12.87 -2.59 7.53
N VAL A 170 12.03 -1.92 8.32
CA VAL A 170 12.10 -0.48 8.56
C VAL A 170 13.44 -0.08 9.16
N GLN A 171 14.01 -0.87 10.07
CA GLN A 171 15.33 -0.61 10.65
C GLN A 171 16.47 -0.60 9.61
N GLN A 172 16.27 -1.21 8.43
CA GLN A 172 17.26 -1.25 7.36
C GLN A 172 17.11 -0.09 6.36
N LEU A 173 16.03 0.69 6.43
CA LEU A 173 15.73 1.73 5.46
C LEU A 173 16.06 3.11 6.03
N VAL A 174 16.63 3.97 5.19
CA VAL A 174 16.91 5.37 5.50
C VAL A 174 16.06 6.25 4.59
N SER A 175 15.33 7.18 5.19
CA SER A 175 14.57 8.22 4.48
C SER A 175 15.29 9.56 4.63
N TRP A 176 14.86 10.58 3.87
CA TRP A 176 15.42 11.94 3.90
C TRP A 176 15.52 12.55 5.31
N SER A 177 14.66 12.14 6.23
CA SER A 177 14.71 12.53 7.65
C SER A 177 15.58 11.63 8.52
N LYS A 178 16.74 11.24 7.99
CA LYS A 178 17.89 10.57 8.63
C LYS A 178 17.68 9.27 9.45
N TYR A 179 16.50 8.93 9.98
CA TYR A 179 16.21 7.66 10.65
C TYR A 179 14.72 7.36 10.61
N ILE A 180 14.35 6.10 10.37
CA ILE A 180 12.98 5.65 10.62
C ILE A 180 12.89 5.23 12.09
N SER A 181 12.18 6.02 12.89
CA SER A 181 11.93 5.73 14.31
C SER A 181 10.74 4.79 14.46
N LEU A 182 10.85 3.77 15.32
CA LEU A 182 9.79 2.80 15.62
C LEU A 182 8.86 3.26 16.75
N SER A 183 8.74 4.57 16.99
CA SER A 183 7.91 5.08 18.08
C SER A 183 6.42 4.80 17.81
N GLN A 184 5.90 3.80 18.50
CA GLN A 184 4.49 3.39 18.60
C GLN A 184 3.91 2.59 17.42
N ILE A 185 4.35 1.35 17.32
CA ILE A 185 3.55 0.32 16.66
C ILE A 185 2.42 -0.12 17.58
N THR A 186 1.26 0.50 17.39
CA THR A 186 0.01 0.11 18.03
C THR A 186 -0.72 -0.91 17.15
N GLY A 187 -0.69 -2.18 17.57
CA GLY A 187 -1.39 -3.27 16.89
C GLY A 187 -2.73 -3.59 17.55
N CYS A 188 -3.75 -3.84 16.74
CA CYS A 188 -4.93 -4.58 17.19
C CYS A 188 -4.67 -6.06 16.89
N SER A 189 -4.36 -6.84 17.93
CA SER A 189 -3.88 -8.24 17.80
C SER A 189 -4.99 -9.30 17.72
N ASN A 190 -6.28 -8.95 17.62
CA ASN A 190 -7.35 -9.93 17.87
C ASN A 190 -8.47 -10.06 16.84
N VAL A 191 -8.24 -9.70 15.57
CA VAL A 191 -9.18 -10.07 14.50
C VAL A 191 -8.46 -10.94 13.47
N ARG A 192 -8.53 -12.26 13.71
CA ARG A 192 -8.08 -13.38 12.85
C ARG A 192 -7.50 -12.97 11.48
N LYS A 193 -6.18 -12.76 11.46
CA LYS A 193 -5.31 -12.57 10.27
C LYS A 193 -5.29 -11.18 9.59
N LYS A 194 -5.77 -10.11 10.23
CA LYS A 194 -5.57 -8.72 9.78
C LYS A 194 -4.72 -7.93 10.77
N TYR A 195 -3.86 -7.07 10.27
CA TYR A 195 -2.83 -6.42 11.06
C TYR A 195 -2.64 -4.97 10.63
N PHE A 196 -3.18 -4.04 11.41
CA PHE A 196 -2.96 -2.61 11.21
C PHE A 196 -1.85 -2.16 12.14
N PHE A 197 -0.84 -1.51 11.60
CA PHE A 197 0.28 -1.01 12.37
C PHE A 197 0.71 0.34 11.84
N ASN A 198 0.74 1.32 12.72
CA ASN A 198 1.29 2.63 12.44
C ASN A 198 2.80 2.58 12.71
N VAL A 199 3.64 3.10 11.82
CA VAL A 199 5.06 3.34 12.09
C VAL A 199 5.32 4.81 11.82
N GLU A 200 5.61 5.57 12.87
CA GLU A 200 5.92 6.99 12.73
C GLU A 200 7.31 7.20 12.14
N ILE A 201 7.37 7.26 10.81
CA ILE A 201 8.55 7.74 10.10
C ILE A 201 8.50 9.28 10.12
N PRO A 202 9.47 9.99 10.72
CA PRO A 202 9.52 11.44 10.56
C PRO A 202 9.70 11.74 9.07
N ASN A 203 8.81 12.57 8.52
CA ASN A 203 8.67 12.92 7.09
C ASN A 203 8.14 11.81 6.14
N VAL A 204 6.87 12.01 5.76
CA VAL A 204 6.09 11.53 4.60
C VAL A 204 6.60 10.26 3.90
N THR A 205 6.72 9.18 4.65
CA THR A 205 7.01 7.84 4.14
C THR A 205 5.82 6.92 4.41
N VAL A 206 4.78 6.99 3.58
CA VAL A 206 3.60 6.11 3.74
C VAL A 206 3.83 4.85 2.92
N ILE A 207 3.83 3.69 3.57
CA ILE A 207 4.01 2.39 2.93
C ILE A 207 2.76 1.56 3.18
N VAL A 208 2.08 1.12 2.13
CA VAL A 208 0.94 0.21 2.28
C VAL A 208 1.26 -1.10 1.63
N VAL A 209 1.18 -2.19 2.38
CA VAL A 209 1.56 -3.55 1.95
C VAL A 209 0.35 -4.45 2.01
N ILE A 210 0.07 -5.16 0.92
CA ILE A 210 -0.91 -6.26 0.89
C ILE A 210 -0.17 -7.58 0.77
N ARG A 211 -0.68 -8.57 1.49
CA ARG A 211 -0.31 -9.98 1.30
C ARG A 211 -1.53 -10.88 1.48
N ASN A 212 -1.91 -11.60 0.42
CA ASN A 212 -3.03 -12.54 0.43
C ASN A 212 -4.39 -11.85 0.79
N LYS A 213 -5.53 -12.53 0.61
CA LYS A 213 -6.90 -11.97 0.81
C LYS A 213 -7.11 -11.22 2.13
N TYR A 214 -6.34 -11.59 3.15
CA TYR A 214 -6.62 -11.20 4.53
C TYR A 214 -5.63 -10.22 5.12
N THR A 215 -4.52 -9.85 4.46
CA THR A 215 -3.49 -9.05 5.13
C THR A 215 -3.32 -7.68 4.48
N LEU A 216 -3.73 -6.63 5.18
CA LEU A 216 -3.48 -5.23 4.82
C LEU A 216 -2.67 -4.56 5.92
N PHE A 217 -1.58 -3.89 5.54
CA PHE A 217 -0.78 -3.04 6.42
C PHE A 217 -0.73 -1.64 5.85
N ILE A 218 -1.03 -0.63 6.68
CA ILE A 218 -0.89 0.78 6.32
C ILE A 218 0.10 1.40 7.30
N ILE A 219 1.34 1.57 6.86
CA ILE A 219 2.36 2.35 7.57
C ILE A 219 2.09 3.81 7.25
N LEU A 220 1.48 4.54 8.20
CA LEU A 220 1.19 5.97 8.05
C LEU A 220 2.29 6.80 8.70
N THR A 221 2.80 7.81 8.03
CA THR A 221 3.44 8.92 8.75
C THR A 221 2.36 9.86 9.26
N LEU A 222 2.47 10.30 10.51
CA LEU A 222 1.57 11.22 11.24
C LEU A 222 0.92 12.34 10.40
N SER A 223 1.62 12.86 9.38
CA SER A 223 1.04 13.88 8.52
C SER A 223 -0.19 13.38 7.75
N ALA A 224 -0.36 12.07 7.52
CA ALA A 224 -1.35 11.42 6.63
C ALA A 224 -2.83 11.55 7.05
N LEU A 225 -3.08 12.05 8.27
CA LEU A 225 -4.37 11.97 8.96
C LEU A 225 -5.14 13.29 9.06
N PHE A 226 -4.74 14.34 8.33
CA PHE A 226 -5.42 15.64 8.41
C PHE A 226 -6.64 15.73 7.48
N LYS A 227 -7.84 15.46 8.04
CA LYS A 227 -9.00 16.39 8.13
C LYS A 227 -10.11 15.76 8.99
N TYR A 228 -10.66 16.52 9.94
CA TYR A 228 -11.30 15.91 11.11
C TYR A 228 -11.22 16.62 12.47
N ASP A 229 -10.83 17.88 12.70
CA ASP A 229 -10.80 18.54 14.04
C ASP A 229 -9.54 18.28 14.93
N ARG A 230 -9.05 19.30 15.64
CA ARG A 230 -7.65 19.43 16.16
C ARG A 230 -7.44 19.12 17.65
N THR A 231 -8.39 18.51 18.34
CA THR A 231 -8.28 18.26 19.80
C THR A 231 -8.26 16.78 20.20
N ASP A 232 -8.23 15.83 19.26
CA ASP A 232 -8.45 14.42 19.61
C ASP A 232 -7.70 13.42 18.73
N VAL A 233 -6.40 13.28 18.97
CA VAL A 233 -5.55 12.28 18.28
C VAL A 233 -5.85 10.86 18.82
N ASN A 234 -6.08 10.71 20.12
CA ASN A 234 -6.36 9.42 20.76
C ASN A 234 -7.82 8.94 20.58
N ILE A 235 -8.80 9.86 20.55
CA ILE A 235 -10.22 9.51 20.41
C ILE A 235 -10.57 9.11 18.96
N LYS A 236 -9.89 9.70 17.96
CA LYS A 236 -10.09 9.34 16.54
C LYS A 236 -9.49 8.00 16.15
N TYR A 237 -8.37 7.63 16.74
CA TYR A 237 -7.75 6.32 16.56
C TYR A 237 -8.66 5.20 17.10
N ARG A 238 -9.26 5.37 18.28
CA ARG A 238 -10.31 4.45 18.79
C ARG A 238 -11.51 4.38 17.87
N LYS A 239 -12.01 5.51 17.35
CA LYS A 239 -13.11 5.53 16.37
C LYS A 239 -12.73 4.86 15.05
N CYS A 240 -11.47 4.90 14.61
CA CYS A 240 -10.99 4.21 13.41
C CYS A 240 -10.96 2.68 13.63
N LEU A 241 -10.42 2.22 14.77
CA LEU A 241 -10.46 0.82 15.18
C LEU A 241 -11.89 0.30 15.38
N GLU A 242 -12.77 1.09 16.00
CA GLU A 242 -14.20 0.79 16.13
C GLU A 242 -14.92 0.81 14.78
N SER A 243 -14.51 1.68 13.85
CA SER A 243 -15.06 1.75 12.49
C SER A 243 -14.64 0.54 11.66
N ILE A 244 -13.41 0.05 11.84
CA ILE A 244 -12.91 -1.21 11.28
C ILE A 244 -13.71 -2.40 11.83
N GLN A 245 -13.97 -2.43 13.14
CA GLN A 245 -14.82 -3.45 13.78
C GLN A 245 -16.29 -3.39 13.33
N LYS A 246 -16.77 -2.21 12.89
CA LYS A 246 -18.14 -1.96 12.44
C LYS A 246 -18.28 -1.89 10.92
N GLY A 247 -17.27 -2.31 10.14
CA GLY A 247 -17.33 -2.37 8.67
C GLY A 247 -17.47 -1.02 7.95
N ARG A 248 -17.02 0.10 8.56
CA ARG A 248 -17.17 1.45 8.00
C ARG A 248 -15.95 1.87 7.15
N LYS A 249 -16.20 2.72 6.16
CA LYS A 249 -15.21 3.30 5.22
C LYS A 249 -14.05 3.98 5.97
N ILE A 250 -12.81 3.62 5.64
CA ILE A 250 -11.62 4.36 6.06
C ILE A 250 -11.20 5.28 4.92
N LEU A 251 -11.27 6.60 5.15
CA LEU A 251 -10.74 7.60 4.23
C LEU A 251 -9.36 8.00 4.74
N LEU A 252 -8.30 7.52 4.09
CA LEU A 252 -6.95 8.03 4.29
C LEU A 252 -6.72 9.16 3.30
N GLY A 253 -6.93 10.40 3.75
CA GLY A 253 -6.70 11.59 2.94
C GLY A 253 -6.07 12.68 3.79
N GLN A 254 -4.93 13.21 3.36
CA GLN A 254 -4.46 14.51 3.82
C GLN A 254 -5.09 15.60 2.96
N ALA A 255 -5.82 16.51 3.58
CA ALA A 255 -6.09 17.82 3.01
C ALA A 255 -5.81 18.88 4.08
N SER A 256 -4.66 19.54 3.91
CA SER A 256 -4.20 20.83 4.48
C SER A 256 -4.66 21.18 5.88
#